data_AF-A0AAY4C5E2-F1
#
_entry.id   AF-A0AAY4C5E2-F1
#
_cell.length_a   1.000
_cell.length_b   1.000
_cell.length_c   1.000
_cell.angle_alpha   90.00
_cell.angle_beta   90.00
_cell.angle_gamma   90.00
#
_symmetry.space_group_name_H-M   'P 1'
#
loop_
_entity.id
_entity.type
_entity.pdbx_description
1 polymer ?
#
loop_
_entity_poly.entity_id
_entity_poly.type
_entity_poly.pdbx_seq_one_letter_code
_entity_poly.pdbx_strand_id
1 'polypeptide(L)'
;QSVASDILRMDSTNGDALYVRGLCLYYEDCIDKAVQFFIQALRMAPDHEKARLACRNAKALKAKKEEGNRAFKEGNFEEAYSLYTDALTIDPNNIKTNAKLYCNRATNFSSWPNVYQTWLSNFSMYIKHGCVCPALLIYRLSCSSYMDTEMYEEAVRDYEKVYQTEKTKEHKHLLKVAQLELKKSKRKDYYKVLGVEKNASEDEIKKAYHKRALMHHPDRHSGASAEVQKEEEKKFKEVGEAFTVLSDPKKKSRYDSGHDLEDDGGMEDFDANNIFKAFFGGPGGFSFEASGPGNYFFQFG
;
A
#
# COMPACT_ATOMS: atom_id res chain seq x y z
N GLN A 1 -4.35 -1.21 38.18
CA GLN A 1 -3.51 -2.31 38.71
C GLN A 1 -2.99 -2.05 40.13
N SER A 2 -2.36 -0.91 40.44
CA SER A 2 -1.79 -0.63 41.77
C SER A 2 -2.84 -0.72 42.90
N VAL A 3 -3.96 -0.02 42.78
CA VAL A 3 -5.03 0.01 43.79
C VAL A 3 -5.55 -1.38 44.14
N ALA A 4 -5.87 -2.21 43.14
CA ALA A 4 -6.32 -3.58 43.38
C ALA A 4 -5.23 -4.44 44.03
N SER A 5 -3.95 -4.19 43.73
CA SER A 5 -2.82 -4.88 44.37
C SER A 5 -2.71 -4.52 45.84
N ASP A 6 -2.90 -3.25 46.18
CA ASP A 6 -2.80 -2.76 47.55
C ASP A 6 -3.98 -3.26 48.40
N ILE A 7 -5.19 -3.30 47.84
CA ILE A 7 -6.34 -3.92 48.51
C ILE A 7 -6.08 -5.41 48.76
N LEU A 8 -5.54 -6.15 47.78
CA LEU A 8 -5.24 -7.58 47.96
C LEU A 8 -4.10 -7.87 48.94
N ARG A 9 -3.22 -6.90 49.21
CA ARG A 9 -2.22 -7.00 50.29
C ARG A 9 -2.85 -6.84 51.67
N MET A 10 -3.90 -6.02 51.78
CA MET A 10 -4.63 -5.80 53.03
C MET A 10 -5.68 -6.89 53.28
N ASP A 11 -6.38 -7.31 52.22
CA ASP A 11 -7.41 -8.35 52.21
C ASP A 11 -7.28 -9.19 50.94
N SER A 12 -6.60 -10.33 51.07
CA SER A 12 -6.39 -11.28 49.98
C SER A 12 -7.66 -12.00 49.51
N THR A 13 -8.76 -11.91 50.27
CA THR A 13 -10.04 -12.58 49.99
C THR A 13 -11.06 -11.66 49.33
N ASN A 14 -10.73 -10.38 49.13
CA ASN A 14 -11.63 -9.41 48.53
C ASN A 14 -12.01 -9.77 47.08
N GLY A 15 -13.25 -10.23 46.88
CA GLY A 15 -13.75 -10.69 45.59
C GLY A 15 -13.71 -9.61 44.50
N ASP A 16 -14.04 -8.36 44.83
CA ASP A 16 -14.02 -7.24 43.89
C ASP A 16 -12.59 -6.88 43.46
N ALA A 17 -11.63 -6.89 44.39
CA ALA A 17 -10.23 -6.61 44.08
C ALA A 17 -9.61 -7.72 43.21
N LEU A 18 -9.95 -8.99 43.47
CA LEU A 18 -9.58 -10.12 42.61
C LEU A 18 -10.18 -9.99 41.21
N TYR A 19 -11.45 -9.60 41.12
CA TYR A 19 -12.14 -9.35 39.84
C TYR A 19 -11.46 -8.23 39.05
N VAL A 20 -11.19 -7.08 39.67
CA VAL A 20 -10.51 -5.95 39.02
C VAL A 20 -9.10 -6.34 38.56
N ARG A 21 -8.36 -7.12 39.35
CA ARG A 21 -7.05 -7.63 38.95
C ARG A 21 -7.15 -8.57 37.75
N GLY A 22 -8.15 -9.44 37.72
CA GLY A 22 -8.46 -10.29 36.57
C GLY A 22 -8.76 -9.46 35.31
N LEU A 23 -9.58 -8.41 35.42
CA LEU A 23 -9.89 -7.52 34.30
C LEU A 23 -8.65 -6.82 33.73
N CYS A 24 -7.76 -6.31 34.59
CA CYS A 24 -6.54 -5.68 34.13
C CYS A 24 -5.68 -6.64 33.30
N LEU A 25 -5.48 -7.87 33.78
CA LEU A 25 -4.72 -8.89 33.06
C LEU A 25 -5.41 -9.31 31.76
N TYR A 26 -6.74 -9.39 31.76
CA TYR A 26 -7.52 -9.76 30.60
C TYR A 26 -7.39 -8.73 29.47
N TYR A 27 -7.48 -7.43 29.77
CA TYR A 27 -7.25 -6.36 28.79
C TYR A 27 -5.78 -6.15 28.43
N GLU A 28 -4.85 -6.79 29.15
CA GLU A 28 -3.43 -6.92 28.80
C GLU A 28 -3.14 -8.17 27.95
N ASP A 29 -4.17 -8.88 27.47
CA ASP A 29 -4.09 -10.13 26.70
C ASP A 29 -3.42 -11.29 27.47
N CYS A 30 -3.36 -11.19 28.81
CA CYS A 30 -2.89 -12.23 29.72
C CYS A 30 -4.08 -13.11 30.18
N ILE A 31 -4.82 -13.68 29.23
CA ILE A 31 -6.12 -14.33 29.46
C ILE A 31 -6.04 -15.47 30.48
N ASP A 32 -5.00 -16.30 30.44
CA ASP A 32 -4.85 -17.43 31.36
C ASP A 32 -4.77 -16.99 32.82
N LYS A 33 -3.95 -15.98 33.11
CA LYS A 33 -3.82 -15.40 34.45
C LYS A 33 -5.11 -14.72 34.86
N ALA A 34 -5.77 -14.01 33.94
CA ALA A 34 -7.04 -13.37 34.22
C ALA A 34 -8.12 -14.37 34.65
N VAL A 35 -8.25 -15.50 33.94
CA VAL A 35 -9.19 -16.57 34.27
C VAL A 35 -8.93 -17.14 35.66
N GLN A 36 -7.66 -17.29 36.07
CA GLN A 36 -7.32 -17.72 37.43
C GLN A 36 -7.85 -16.73 38.48
N PHE A 37 -7.66 -15.43 38.28
CA PHE A 37 -8.17 -14.40 39.20
C PHE A 37 -9.71 -14.36 39.23
N PHE A 38 -10.40 -14.52 38.09
CA PHE A 38 -11.86 -14.59 38.08
C PHE A 38 -12.39 -15.83 38.82
N ILE A 39 -11.74 -16.99 38.66
CA ILE A 39 -12.10 -18.19 39.41
C ILE A 39 -11.86 -17.97 40.91
N GLN A 40 -10.75 -17.33 41.28
CA GLN A 40 -10.48 -17.01 42.69
C GLN A 40 -11.54 -16.05 43.25
N ALA A 41 -11.91 -15.01 42.50
CA ALA A 41 -12.98 -14.08 42.89
C ALA A 41 -14.30 -14.82 43.14
N LEU A 42 -14.68 -15.76 42.26
CA LEU A 42 -15.89 -16.58 42.41
C LEU A 42 -15.82 -17.60 43.54
N ARG A 43 -14.63 -18.02 43.96
CA ARG A 43 -14.47 -18.85 45.16
C ARG A 43 -14.73 -18.04 46.43
N MET A 44 -14.31 -16.76 46.46
CA MET A 44 -14.51 -15.88 47.61
C MET A 44 -15.92 -15.29 47.64
N ALA A 45 -16.49 -14.98 46.46
CA ALA A 45 -17.83 -14.43 46.27
C ALA A 45 -18.56 -15.18 45.12
N PRO A 46 -19.23 -16.31 45.41
CA PRO A 46 -19.88 -17.16 44.39
C PRO A 46 -21.02 -16.46 43.61
N ASP A 47 -21.66 -15.48 44.23
CA ASP A 47 -22.73 -14.65 43.68
C ASP A 47 -22.22 -13.49 42.82
N HIS A 48 -20.90 -13.26 42.73
CA HIS A 48 -20.30 -12.18 41.97
C HIS A 48 -20.56 -12.30 40.45
N GLU A 49 -21.65 -11.69 39.98
CA GLU A 49 -22.15 -11.84 38.61
C GLU A 49 -21.16 -11.35 37.55
N LYS A 50 -20.52 -10.20 37.80
CA LYS A 50 -19.54 -9.61 36.89
C LYS A 50 -18.32 -10.51 36.70
N ALA A 51 -17.80 -11.11 37.78
CA ALA A 51 -16.70 -12.07 37.70
C ALA A 51 -17.10 -13.33 36.94
N ARG A 52 -18.34 -13.80 37.09
CA ARG A 52 -18.89 -14.95 36.34
C ARG A 52 -18.94 -14.68 34.85
N LEU A 53 -19.48 -13.52 34.46
CA LEU A 53 -19.56 -13.11 33.06
C LEU A 53 -18.17 -12.92 32.44
N ALA A 54 -17.27 -12.20 33.13
CA ALA A 54 -15.90 -11.99 32.66
C ALA A 54 -15.12 -13.30 32.50
N CYS A 55 -15.28 -14.25 33.44
CA CYS A 55 -14.66 -15.57 33.34
C CYS A 55 -15.17 -16.35 32.11
N ARG A 56 -16.49 -16.33 31.87
CA ARG A 56 -17.11 -16.98 30.71
C ARG A 56 -16.59 -16.38 29.41
N ASN A 57 -16.60 -15.05 29.28
CA ASN A 57 -16.15 -14.35 28.08
C ASN A 57 -14.66 -14.58 27.83
N ALA A 58 -13.81 -14.50 28.87
CA ALA A 58 -12.38 -14.75 28.75
C ALA A 58 -12.07 -16.17 28.24
N LYS A 59 -12.76 -17.19 28.77
CA LYS A 59 -12.61 -18.59 28.31
C LYS A 59 -13.10 -18.77 26.87
N ALA A 60 -14.26 -18.21 26.53
CA ALA A 60 -14.83 -18.29 25.19
C ALA A 60 -13.91 -17.61 24.15
N LEU A 61 -13.40 -16.42 24.48
CA LEU A 61 -12.48 -15.66 23.62
C LEU A 61 -11.18 -16.42 23.38
N LYS A 62 -10.63 -17.05 24.42
CA LYS A 62 -9.45 -17.91 24.29
C LYS A 62 -9.71 -19.08 23.34
N ALA A 63 -10.77 -19.83 23.59
CA ALA A 63 -11.12 -21.01 22.80
C ALA A 63 -11.30 -20.66 21.31
N LYS A 64 -12.12 -19.65 21.00
CA LYS A 64 -12.36 -19.22 19.61
C LYS A 64 -11.09 -18.72 18.92
N LYS A 65 -10.20 -18.01 19.63
CA LYS A 65 -8.90 -17.60 19.10
C LYS A 65 -8.03 -18.81 18.75
N GLU A 66 -7.98 -19.81 19.61
CA GLU A 66 -7.19 -21.02 19.39
C GLU A 66 -7.75 -21.89 18.25
N GLU A 67 -9.08 -22.02 18.16
CA GLU A 67 -9.78 -22.67 17.05
C GLU A 67 -9.46 -21.98 15.72
N GLY A 68 -9.59 -20.65 15.65
CA GLY A 68 -9.28 -19.89 14.44
C GLY A 68 -7.80 -20.01 14.02
N ASN A 69 -6.90 -19.99 15.00
CA ASN A 69 -5.46 -20.21 14.74
C ASN A 69 -5.17 -21.62 14.24
N ARG A 70 -5.89 -22.64 14.70
CA ARG A 70 -5.74 -24.02 14.24
C ARG A 70 -6.25 -24.16 12.80
N ALA A 71 -7.46 -23.69 12.50
CA ALA A 71 -8.01 -23.67 11.15
C ALA A 71 -7.09 -22.93 10.17
N PHE A 72 -6.51 -21.81 10.60
CA PHE A 72 -5.54 -21.07 9.79
C PHE A 72 -4.28 -21.89 9.47
N LYS A 73 -3.74 -22.62 10.45
CA LYS A 73 -2.55 -23.48 10.25
C LYS A 73 -2.84 -24.68 9.34
N GLU A 74 -4.09 -25.16 9.34
CA GLU A 74 -4.55 -26.26 8.49
C GLU A 74 -4.87 -25.80 7.05
N GLY A 75 -4.84 -24.50 6.78
CA GLY A 75 -5.16 -23.92 5.47
C GLY A 75 -6.65 -23.66 5.24
N ASN A 76 -7.50 -23.91 6.25
CA ASN A 76 -8.94 -23.65 6.20
C ASN A 76 -9.21 -22.17 6.48
N PHE A 77 -8.90 -21.31 5.52
CA PHE A 77 -8.93 -19.86 5.71
C PHE A 77 -10.34 -19.27 5.91
N GLU A 78 -11.37 -19.84 5.27
CA GLU A 78 -12.76 -19.42 5.45
C GLU A 78 -13.27 -19.71 6.87
N GLU A 79 -12.98 -20.91 7.36
CA GLU A 79 -13.30 -21.31 8.73
C GLU A 79 -12.57 -20.43 9.74
N ALA A 80 -11.27 -20.19 9.54
CA ALA A 80 -10.49 -19.29 10.38
C ALA A 80 -11.10 -17.87 10.41
N TYR A 81 -11.50 -17.34 9.25
CA TYR A 81 -12.16 -16.04 9.14
C TYR A 81 -13.46 -15.99 9.96
N SER A 82 -14.31 -17.02 9.85
CA SER A 82 -15.55 -17.11 10.61
C SER A 82 -15.28 -17.16 12.11
N LEU A 83 -14.32 -17.97 12.54
CA LEU A 83 -13.95 -18.13 13.95
C LEU A 83 -13.38 -16.84 14.56
N TYR A 84 -12.54 -16.11 13.82
CA TYR A 84 -12.08 -14.80 14.28
C TYR A 84 -13.20 -13.77 14.32
N THR A 85 -14.15 -13.83 13.38
CA THR A 85 -15.33 -12.95 13.38
C THR A 85 -16.22 -13.22 14.58
N ASP A 86 -16.49 -14.48 14.91
CA ASP A 86 -17.19 -14.86 16.13
C ASP A 86 -16.46 -14.35 17.38
N ALA A 87 -15.13 -14.50 17.42
CA ALA A 87 -14.31 -14.08 18.57
C ALA A 87 -14.45 -12.58 18.86
N LEU A 88 -14.56 -11.75 17.81
CA LEU A 88 -14.75 -10.29 17.95
C LEU A 88 -16.09 -9.91 18.61
N THR A 89 -17.10 -10.78 18.55
CA THR A 89 -18.43 -10.52 19.16
C THR A 89 -18.45 -10.78 20.66
N ILE A 90 -17.48 -11.55 21.18
CA ILE A 90 -17.44 -11.98 22.59
C ILE A 90 -17.16 -10.79 23.52
N ASP A 91 -16.24 -9.92 23.12
CA ASP A 91 -15.93 -8.71 23.87
C ASP A 91 -15.43 -7.59 22.94
N PRO A 92 -16.34 -6.74 22.46
CA PRO A 92 -16.00 -5.60 21.60
C PRO A 92 -15.04 -4.60 22.25
N ASN A 93 -15.00 -4.54 23.58
CA ASN A 93 -14.19 -3.58 24.33
C ASN A 93 -12.74 -4.04 24.52
N ASN A 94 -12.41 -5.31 24.22
CA ASN A 94 -11.03 -5.80 24.31
C ASN A 94 -10.20 -5.36 23.10
N ILE A 95 -9.86 -4.06 23.08
CA ILE A 95 -9.18 -3.38 21.97
C ILE A 95 -7.90 -4.10 21.54
N LYS A 96 -7.06 -4.53 22.49
CA LYS A 96 -5.77 -5.18 22.17
C LYS A 96 -5.96 -6.54 21.50
N THR A 97 -6.83 -7.39 22.04
CA THR A 97 -7.07 -8.72 21.47
C THR A 97 -7.84 -8.61 20.16
N ASN A 98 -8.83 -7.72 20.07
CA ASN A 98 -9.62 -7.51 18.86
C ASN A 98 -8.74 -7.07 17.69
N ALA A 99 -7.79 -6.16 17.92
CA ALA A 99 -6.88 -5.74 16.87
C ALA A 99 -6.01 -6.90 16.32
N LYS A 100 -5.58 -7.84 17.16
CA LYS A 100 -4.87 -9.05 16.71
C LYS A 100 -5.77 -9.99 15.89
N LEU A 101 -7.01 -10.21 16.34
CA LEU A 101 -7.99 -11.04 15.64
C LEU A 101 -8.29 -10.49 14.25
N TYR A 102 -8.43 -9.17 14.17
CA TYR A 102 -8.58 -8.44 12.94
C TYR A 102 -7.38 -8.61 11.98
N CYS A 103 -6.13 -8.59 12.47
CA CYS A 103 -4.95 -8.92 11.66
C CYS A 103 -4.98 -10.35 11.13
N ASN A 104 -5.28 -11.32 11.99
CA ASN A 104 -5.29 -12.73 11.60
C ASN A 104 -6.38 -13.00 10.54
N ARG A 105 -7.54 -12.37 10.69
CA ARG A 105 -8.64 -12.41 9.71
C ARG A 105 -8.25 -11.84 8.35
N ALA A 106 -7.32 -10.89 8.34
CA ALA A 106 -6.91 -10.09 7.20
C ALA A 106 -5.82 -10.74 6.34
N THR A 107 -5.25 -11.87 6.77
CA THR A 107 -4.11 -12.49 6.09
C THR A 107 -4.47 -13.18 4.75
N ASN A 108 -5.76 -13.26 4.37
CA ASN A 108 -6.24 -13.91 3.12
C ASN A 108 -6.99 -12.97 2.15
N PHE A 109 -6.67 -11.67 2.16
CA PHE A 109 -7.44 -10.66 1.42
C PHE A 109 -7.52 -10.80 -0.09
N SER A 110 -6.54 -11.44 -0.71
CA SER A 110 -6.47 -11.57 -2.17
C SER A 110 -7.71 -12.24 -2.77
N SER A 111 -8.53 -12.92 -1.95
CA SER A 111 -9.75 -13.60 -2.40
C SER A 111 -11.08 -12.88 -2.05
N TRP A 112 -11.09 -11.75 -1.30
CA TRP A 112 -12.34 -11.18 -0.73
C TRP A 112 -12.46 -9.63 -0.84
N PRO A 113 -12.76 -9.07 -2.03
CA PRO A 113 -12.80 -7.61 -2.25
C PRO A 113 -13.88 -6.85 -1.46
N ASN A 114 -15.05 -7.46 -1.23
CA ASN A 114 -16.19 -6.77 -0.58
C ASN A 114 -16.04 -6.58 0.94
N VAL A 115 -15.05 -7.23 1.57
CA VAL A 115 -14.79 -7.15 3.02
C VAL A 115 -13.88 -5.96 3.37
N TYR A 116 -13.26 -5.35 2.36
CA TYR A 116 -12.24 -4.31 2.48
C TYR A 116 -12.72 -3.02 3.16
N GLN A 117 -13.87 -2.49 2.76
CA GLN A 117 -14.38 -1.21 3.26
C GLN A 117 -14.79 -1.30 4.75
N THR A 118 -15.47 -2.38 5.12
CA THR A 118 -15.81 -2.68 6.52
C THR A 118 -14.57 -2.92 7.36
N TRP A 119 -13.52 -3.47 6.77
CA TRP A 119 -12.22 -3.63 7.42
C TRP A 119 -11.64 -2.25 7.73
N LEU A 120 -11.34 -1.41 6.74
CA LEU A 120 -10.76 -0.07 6.93
C LEU A 120 -11.48 0.80 7.98
N SER A 121 -12.82 0.80 7.95
CA SER A 121 -13.65 1.55 8.91
C SER A 121 -13.40 1.11 10.37
N ASN A 122 -13.37 -0.21 10.61
CA ASN A 122 -13.10 -0.76 11.93
C ASN A 122 -11.69 -0.43 12.43
N PHE A 123 -10.68 -0.32 11.56
CA PHE A 123 -9.31 0.04 11.97
C PHE A 123 -9.12 1.49 12.35
N SER A 124 -9.79 2.40 11.64
CA SER A 124 -9.76 3.83 11.98
C SER A 124 -10.21 4.05 13.44
N MET A 125 -11.18 3.25 13.91
CA MET A 125 -11.61 3.26 15.31
C MET A 125 -10.47 2.82 16.26
N TYR A 126 -9.79 1.71 15.99
CA TYR A 126 -8.72 1.21 16.87
C TYR A 126 -7.49 2.13 16.95
N ILE A 127 -7.19 2.82 15.85
CA ILE A 127 -6.14 3.85 15.80
C ILE A 127 -6.48 5.03 16.73
N LYS A 128 -7.74 5.48 16.73
CA LYS A 128 -8.21 6.57 17.62
C LYS A 128 -8.09 6.20 19.10
N HIS A 129 -8.16 4.92 19.44
CA HIS A 129 -8.05 4.44 20.83
C HIS A 129 -6.61 4.12 21.28
N GLY A 130 -5.58 4.48 20.49
CA GLY A 130 -4.19 4.46 20.96
C GLY A 130 -3.53 3.08 21.05
N CYS A 131 -4.02 2.07 20.35
CA CYS A 131 -3.43 0.73 20.35
C CYS A 131 -2.22 0.66 19.42
N VAL A 132 -0.99 0.70 19.95
CA VAL A 132 0.24 0.86 19.12
C VAL A 132 0.73 -0.43 18.45
N CYS A 133 0.84 -1.55 19.18
CA CYS A 133 1.50 -2.76 18.64
C CYS A 133 0.72 -3.50 17.52
N PRO A 134 -0.61 -3.63 17.57
CA PRO A 134 -1.38 -4.15 16.44
C PRO A 134 -1.53 -3.14 15.29
N ALA A 135 -1.58 -1.84 15.60
CA ALA A 135 -1.75 -0.80 14.59
C ALA A 135 -0.65 -0.84 13.55
N LEU A 136 0.58 -1.21 13.91
CA LEU A 136 1.68 -1.34 12.97
C LEU A 136 1.50 -2.44 11.92
N LEU A 137 1.07 -3.64 12.35
CA LEU A 137 0.81 -4.77 11.46
C LEU A 137 -0.40 -4.46 10.55
N ILE A 138 -1.38 -3.75 11.12
CA ILE A 138 -2.57 -3.24 10.45
C ILE A 138 -2.20 -2.18 9.43
N TYR A 139 -1.39 -1.20 9.79
CA TYR A 139 -0.89 -0.18 8.88
C TYR A 139 -0.09 -0.82 7.74
N ARG A 140 0.77 -1.80 8.03
CA ARG A 140 1.51 -2.50 6.98
C ARG A 140 0.58 -3.18 5.99
N LEU A 141 -0.49 -3.81 6.46
CA LEU A 141 -1.48 -4.49 5.61
C LEU A 141 -2.42 -3.52 4.87
N SER A 142 -2.87 -2.46 5.54
CA SER A 142 -3.63 -1.36 4.96
C SER A 142 -2.83 -0.71 3.84
N CYS A 143 -1.55 -0.44 4.09
CA CYS A 143 -0.70 0.15 3.09
C CYS A 143 -0.43 -0.81 1.93
N SER A 144 -0.17 -2.09 2.16
CA SER A 144 -0.10 -3.07 1.05
C SER A 144 -1.39 -3.06 0.22
N SER A 145 -2.55 -2.97 0.86
CA SER A 145 -3.82 -2.87 0.14
C SER A 145 -4.03 -1.53 -0.57
N TYR A 146 -3.62 -0.41 0.02
CA TYR A 146 -3.69 0.89 -0.64
C TYR A 146 -2.84 0.91 -1.90
N MET A 147 -1.70 0.23 -1.88
CA MET A 147 -0.84 0.09 -3.05
C MET A 147 -1.54 -0.73 -4.15
N ASP A 148 -2.26 -1.80 -3.78
CA ASP A 148 -3.07 -2.59 -4.71
C ASP A 148 -4.28 -1.80 -5.26
N THR A 149 -4.84 -0.87 -4.49
CA THR A 149 -5.95 0.00 -4.89
C THR A 149 -5.51 1.37 -5.43
N GLU A 150 -4.22 1.56 -5.71
CA GLU A 150 -3.62 2.81 -6.22
C GLU A 150 -3.83 4.07 -5.34
N MET A 151 -4.09 3.88 -4.04
CA MET A 151 -4.26 4.95 -3.02
C MET A 151 -2.92 5.34 -2.39
N TYR A 152 -1.99 5.82 -3.21
CA TYR A 152 -0.59 5.99 -2.83
C TYR A 152 -0.37 7.09 -1.77
N GLU A 153 -1.14 8.18 -1.78
CA GLU A 153 -1.00 9.24 -0.77
C GLU A 153 -1.36 8.77 0.64
N GLU A 154 -2.46 8.01 0.77
CA GLU A 154 -2.88 7.41 2.03
C GLU A 154 -1.81 6.46 2.56
N ALA A 155 -1.26 5.60 1.68
CA ALA A 155 -0.21 4.65 2.04
C ALA A 155 1.03 5.33 2.61
N VAL A 156 1.49 6.43 1.99
CA VAL A 156 2.66 7.18 2.48
C VAL A 156 2.41 7.80 3.85
N ARG A 157 1.25 8.45 4.06
CA ARG A 157 0.90 9.05 5.35
C ARG A 157 0.88 8.01 6.49
N ASP A 158 0.31 6.85 6.20
CA ASP A 158 0.17 5.77 7.16
C ASP A 158 1.52 5.10 7.48
N TYR A 159 2.37 4.85 6.48
CA TYR A 159 3.73 4.36 6.71
C TYR A 159 4.62 5.37 7.45
N GLU A 160 4.43 6.66 7.23
CA GLU A 160 5.18 7.70 7.93
C GLU A 160 4.88 7.68 9.44
N LYS A 161 3.59 7.59 9.79
CA LYS A 161 3.16 7.47 11.18
C LYS A 161 3.69 6.20 11.85
N VAL A 162 3.69 5.09 11.12
CA VAL A 162 4.33 3.83 11.54
C VAL A 162 5.81 4.04 11.88
N TYR A 163 6.57 4.64 10.97
CA TYR A 163 8.00 4.86 11.17
C TYR A 163 8.31 5.84 12.30
N GLN A 164 7.47 6.86 12.49
CA GLN A 164 7.60 7.80 13.61
C GLN A 164 7.38 7.11 14.97
N THR A 165 6.49 6.12 15.01
CA THR A 165 6.18 5.35 16.22
C THR A 165 7.28 4.30 16.51
N GLU A 166 7.71 3.58 15.48
CA GLU A 166 8.73 2.55 15.56
C GLU A 166 9.80 2.74 14.48
N LYS A 167 10.95 3.29 14.87
CA LYS A 167 12.07 3.63 13.96
C LYS A 167 12.91 2.41 13.57
N THR A 168 12.27 1.35 13.07
CA THR A 168 12.96 0.14 12.61
C THR A 168 13.46 0.29 11.18
N LYS A 169 14.45 -0.53 10.79
CA LYS A 169 14.93 -0.59 9.41
C LYS A 169 13.86 -1.06 8.42
N GLU A 170 13.00 -1.99 8.86
CA GLU A 170 11.89 -2.51 8.04
C GLU A 170 10.87 -1.42 7.72
N HIS A 171 10.43 -0.64 8.72
CA HIS A 171 9.46 0.44 8.49
C HIS A 171 10.02 1.55 7.63
N LYS A 172 11.31 1.86 7.79
CA LYS A 172 12.00 2.80 6.91
C LYS A 172 11.99 2.32 5.45
N HIS A 173 12.24 1.03 5.23
CA HIS A 173 12.20 0.45 3.89
C HIS A 173 10.79 0.51 3.29
N LEU A 174 9.76 0.13 4.05
CA LEU A 174 8.37 0.18 3.61
C LEU A 174 7.91 1.61 3.26
N LEU A 175 8.27 2.60 4.08
CA LEU A 175 8.01 4.01 3.79
C LEU A 175 8.69 4.45 2.48
N LYS A 176 9.95 4.05 2.26
CA LYS A 176 10.67 4.36 1.01
C LYS A 176 9.97 3.75 -0.21
N VAL A 177 9.52 2.50 -0.11
CA VAL A 177 8.77 1.83 -1.19
C VAL A 177 7.48 2.58 -1.50
N ALA A 178 6.69 2.94 -0.49
CA ALA A 178 5.45 3.68 -0.73
C ALA A 178 5.69 5.07 -1.34
N GLN A 179 6.73 5.78 -0.89
CA GLN A 179 7.12 7.07 -1.47
C GLN A 179 7.55 6.92 -2.93
N LEU A 180 8.29 5.86 -3.27
CA LEU A 180 8.70 5.57 -4.63
C LEU A 180 7.49 5.30 -5.54
N GLU A 181 6.54 4.50 -5.08
CA GLU A 181 5.34 4.17 -5.85
C GLU A 181 4.40 5.38 -5.99
N LEU A 182 4.29 6.23 -4.97
CA LEU A 182 3.62 7.53 -5.08
C LEU A 182 4.29 8.44 -6.12
N LYS A 183 5.64 8.45 -6.17
CA LYS A 183 6.36 9.18 -7.21
C LYS A 183 6.11 8.59 -8.59
N LYS A 184 6.08 7.26 -8.73
CA LYS A 184 5.77 6.56 -9.99
C LYS A 184 4.35 6.86 -10.48
N SER A 185 3.36 6.89 -9.59
CA SER A 185 1.96 7.15 -9.98
C SER A 185 1.73 8.59 -10.45
N LYS A 186 2.50 9.54 -9.92
CA LYS A 186 2.53 10.94 -10.37
C LYS A 186 3.39 11.19 -11.60
N ARG A 187 4.24 10.23 -11.97
CA ARG A 187 5.13 10.34 -13.13
C ARG A 187 4.32 10.23 -14.42
N LYS A 188 4.75 10.97 -15.44
CA LYS A 188 4.23 10.82 -16.81
C LYS A 188 4.45 9.39 -17.28
N ASP A 189 3.39 8.77 -17.82
CA ASP A 189 3.45 7.45 -18.44
C ASP A 189 3.95 7.60 -19.89
N TYR A 190 5.25 7.41 -20.10
CA TYR A 190 5.90 7.58 -21.41
C TYR A 190 5.39 6.57 -22.45
N TYR A 191 4.93 5.39 -22.01
CA TYR A 191 4.32 4.40 -22.90
C TYR A 191 2.98 4.92 -23.43
N LYS A 192 2.15 5.53 -22.57
CA LYS A 192 0.91 6.21 -23.00
C LYS A 192 1.16 7.42 -23.89
N VAL A 193 2.22 8.20 -23.62
CA VAL A 193 2.60 9.36 -24.47
C VAL A 193 2.93 8.90 -25.90
N LEU A 194 3.71 7.82 -26.05
CA LEU A 194 3.99 7.25 -27.38
C LEU A 194 2.80 6.47 -27.95
N GLY A 195 1.90 5.98 -27.09
CA GLY A 195 0.75 5.15 -27.47
C GLY A 195 1.13 3.70 -27.74
N VAL A 196 2.05 3.16 -26.95
CA VAL A 196 2.54 1.77 -27.03
C VAL A 196 2.30 1.05 -25.71
N GLU A 197 2.31 -0.28 -25.73
CA GLU A 197 2.24 -1.10 -24.52
C GLU A 197 3.60 -1.14 -23.78
N LYS A 198 3.60 -1.47 -22.48
CA LYS A 198 4.82 -1.53 -21.66
C LYS A 198 5.84 -2.57 -22.16
N ASN A 199 5.34 -3.65 -22.76
CA ASN A 199 6.13 -4.72 -23.36
C ASN A 199 6.60 -4.41 -24.80
N ALA A 200 6.32 -3.20 -25.32
CA ALA A 200 6.68 -2.83 -26.69
C ALA A 200 8.20 -2.99 -26.93
N SER A 201 8.49 -3.56 -28.10
CA SER A 201 9.84 -3.70 -28.65
C SER A 201 10.44 -2.35 -29.01
N GLU A 202 11.78 -2.28 -29.12
CA GLU A 202 12.47 -1.06 -29.54
C GLU A 202 11.98 -0.54 -30.90
N ASP A 203 11.66 -1.44 -31.82
CA ASP A 203 11.17 -1.07 -33.16
C ASP A 203 9.76 -0.48 -33.12
N GLU A 204 8.89 -0.98 -32.24
CA GLU A 204 7.56 -0.41 -32.02
C GLU A 204 7.65 0.99 -31.38
N ILE A 205 8.55 1.16 -30.41
CA ILE A 205 8.83 2.45 -29.77
C ILE A 205 9.33 3.48 -30.80
N LYS A 206 10.28 3.08 -31.67
CA LYS A 206 10.79 3.93 -32.76
C LYS A 206 9.70 4.31 -33.77
N LYS A 207 8.90 3.34 -34.20
CA LYS A 207 7.78 3.59 -35.13
C LYS A 207 6.73 4.53 -34.52
N ALA A 208 6.38 4.32 -33.26
CA ALA A 208 5.42 5.17 -32.55
C ALA A 208 5.95 6.60 -32.38
N TYR A 209 7.21 6.77 -32.00
CA TYR A 209 7.88 8.06 -31.93
C TYR A 209 7.81 8.79 -33.27
N HIS A 210 8.20 8.15 -34.37
CA HIS A 210 8.20 8.77 -35.69
C HIS A 210 6.79 9.25 -36.09
N LYS A 211 5.78 8.41 -35.87
CA LYS A 211 4.38 8.77 -36.15
C LYS A 211 3.92 9.97 -35.32
N ARG A 212 4.20 9.98 -34.02
CA ARG A 212 3.79 11.04 -33.09
C ARG A 212 4.57 12.35 -33.32
N ALA A 213 5.87 12.27 -33.56
CA ALA A 213 6.72 13.41 -33.87
C ALA A 213 6.25 14.12 -35.14
N LEU A 214 5.92 13.37 -36.20
CA LEU A 214 5.31 13.93 -37.42
C LEU A 214 3.91 14.49 -37.20
N MET A 215 3.14 13.99 -36.25
CA MET A 215 1.81 14.53 -35.94
C MET A 215 1.88 15.86 -35.20
N HIS A 216 2.82 15.99 -34.26
CA HIS A 216 2.96 17.15 -33.40
C HIS A 216 4.04 18.15 -33.88
N HIS A 217 4.62 17.93 -35.06
CA HIS A 217 5.70 18.78 -35.59
C HIS A 217 5.22 20.23 -35.79
N PRO A 218 6.01 21.24 -35.37
CA PRO A 218 5.64 22.65 -35.49
C PRO A 218 5.23 23.07 -36.91
N ASP A 219 5.94 22.57 -37.94
CA ASP A 219 5.65 22.91 -39.34
C ASP A 219 4.23 22.55 -39.77
N ARG A 220 3.64 21.47 -39.25
CA ARG A 220 2.26 21.06 -39.60
C ARG A 220 1.19 21.93 -38.92
N HIS A 221 1.57 22.64 -37.86
CA HIS A 221 0.67 23.49 -37.07
C HIS A 221 1.00 24.98 -37.21
N SER A 222 1.87 25.33 -38.16
CA SER A 222 2.29 26.72 -38.44
C SER A 222 1.12 27.66 -38.79
N GLY A 223 0.01 27.13 -39.32
CA GLY A 223 -1.22 27.87 -39.60
C GLY A 223 -2.31 27.79 -38.51
N ALA A 224 -2.06 27.11 -37.39
CA ALA A 224 -3.03 26.97 -36.30
C ALA A 224 -3.03 28.19 -35.35
N SER A 225 -4.02 28.28 -34.45
CA SER A 225 -4.02 29.32 -33.41
C SER A 225 -2.82 29.15 -32.46
N ALA A 226 -2.40 30.26 -31.83
CA ALA A 226 -1.26 30.24 -30.90
C ALA A 226 -1.45 29.26 -29.73
N GLU A 227 -2.70 29.03 -29.30
CA GLU A 227 -3.04 28.06 -28.25
C GLU A 227 -2.78 26.61 -28.70
N VAL A 228 -3.20 26.26 -29.92
CA VAL A 228 -2.98 24.95 -30.51
C VAL A 228 -1.49 24.72 -30.79
N GLN A 229 -0.77 25.72 -31.31
CA GLN A 229 0.68 25.62 -31.51
C GLN A 229 1.42 25.30 -30.21
N LYS A 230 1.06 25.99 -29.12
CA LYS A 230 1.67 25.76 -27.80
C LYS A 230 1.34 24.38 -27.25
N GLU A 231 0.13 23.88 -27.47
CA GLU A 231 -0.27 22.54 -27.04
C GLU A 231 0.47 21.45 -27.83
N GLU A 232 0.58 21.61 -29.15
CA GLU A 232 1.28 20.66 -30.02
C GLU A 232 2.80 20.68 -29.78
N GLU A 233 3.41 21.84 -29.52
CA GLU A 233 4.81 21.94 -29.10
C GLU A 233 5.04 21.21 -27.77
N LYS A 234 4.11 21.34 -26.81
CA LYS A 234 4.20 20.61 -25.54
C LYS A 234 4.15 19.09 -25.77
N LYS A 235 3.22 18.60 -26.59
CA LYS A 235 3.13 17.18 -26.94
C LYS A 235 4.36 16.70 -27.69
N PHE A 236 4.92 17.50 -28.59
CA PHE A 236 6.16 17.18 -29.29
C PHE A 236 7.34 17.00 -28.33
N LYS A 237 7.49 17.90 -27.35
CA LYS A 237 8.50 17.79 -26.29
C LYS A 237 8.29 16.52 -25.45
N GLU A 238 7.05 16.24 -25.03
CA GLU A 238 6.73 15.03 -24.25
C GLU A 238 7.03 13.74 -25.03
N VAL A 239 6.76 13.72 -26.34
CA VAL A 239 7.08 12.58 -27.22
C VAL A 239 8.59 12.37 -27.36
N GLY A 240 9.36 13.46 -27.47
CA GLY A 240 10.83 13.40 -27.50
C GLY A 240 11.44 12.91 -26.18
N GLU A 241 10.92 13.41 -25.05
CA GLU A 241 11.28 12.98 -23.70
C GLU A 241 11.02 11.47 -23.53
N ALA A 242 9.81 11.02 -23.88
CA ALA A 242 9.40 9.62 -23.81
C ALA A 242 10.29 8.70 -24.64
N PHE A 243 10.61 9.09 -25.88
CA PHE A 243 11.49 8.31 -26.74
C PHE A 243 12.91 8.22 -26.18
N THR A 244 13.46 9.32 -25.65
CA THR A 244 14.82 9.35 -25.08
C THR A 244 14.98 8.38 -23.91
N VAL A 245 13.93 8.22 -23.11
CA VAL A 245 13.92 7.29 -21.97
C VAL A 245 13.66 5.85 -22.41
N LEU A 246 12.68 5.63 -23.30
CA LEU A 246 12.24 4.28 -23.66
C LEU A 246 13.09 3.59 -24.74
N SER A 247 13.84 4.34 -25.55
CA SER A 247 14.67 3.79 -26.63
C SER A 247 16.01 3.22 -26.16
N ASP A 248 16.52 3.66 -25.00
CA ASP A 248 17.75 3.14 -24.41
C ASP A 248 17.41 2.06 -23.37
N PRO A 249 17.88 0.80 -23.53
CA PRO A 249 17.57 -0.28 -22.60
C PRO A 249 17.91 0.01 -21.13
N LYS A 250 19.00 0.76 -20.88
CA LYS A 250 19.42 1.15 -19.52
C LYS A 250 18.47 2.19 -18.94
N LYS A 251 18.10 3.19 -19.74
CA LYS A 251 17.16 4.25 -19.31
C LYS A 251 15.74 3.68 -19.13
N LYS A 252 15.29 2.82 -20.04
CA LYS A 252 14.03 2.08 -19.95
C LYS A 252 13.98 1.25 -18.68
N SER A 253 15.03 0.47 -18.39
CA SER A 253 15.11 -0.32 -17.15
C SER A 253 15.08 0.54 -15.89
N ARG A 254 15.78 1.69 -15.89
CA ARG A 254 15.74 2.65 -14.77
C ARG A 254 14.34 3.26 -14.60
N TYR A 255 13.69 3.65 -15.69
CA TYR A 255 12.33 4.14 -15.70
C TYR A 255 11.33 3.10 -15.18
N ASP A 256 11.39 1.87 -15.67
CA ASP A 256 10.48 0.79 -15.27
C ASP A 256 10.65 0.42 -13.79
N SER A 257 11.89 0.40 -13.30
CA SER A 257 12.19 0.15 -11.88
C SER A 257 11.88 1.34 -10.96
N GLY A 258 11.80 2.57 -11.51
CA GLY A 258 11.71 3.81 -10.73
C GLY A 258 13.05 4.28 -10.17
N HIS A 259 14.17 3.67 -10.54
CA HIS A 259 15.50 4.11 -10.11
C HIS A 259 15.83 5.53 -10.60
N ASP A 260 15.22 5.98 -11.68
CA ASP A 260 15.28 7.37 -12.17
C ASP A 260 14.73 8.38 -11.14
N LEU A 261 13.86 7.95 -10.22
CA LEU A 261 13.20 8.80 -9.22
C LEU A 261 13.93 8.83 -7.87
N GLU A 262 14.94 7.99 -7.68
CA GLU A 262 15.78 7.96 -6.48
C GLU A 262 16.97 8.93 -6.58
N ASP A 263 17.37 9.29 -7.80
CA ASP A 263 18.50 10.17 -8.09
C ASP A 263 17.98 11.60 -8.32
N ASP A 264 17.67 12.31 -7.22
CA ASP A 264 17.08 13.66 -7.19
C ASP A 264 18.06 14.77 -7.64
N GLY A 265 18.91 14.50 -8.65
CA GLY A 265 20.10 15.33 -8.93
C GLY A 265 20.58 15.44 -10.37
N GLY A 266 19.79 15.10 -11.40
CA GLY A 266 20.31 15.15 -12.77
C GLY A 266 19.32 14.94 -13.90
N MET A 267 18.20 15.66 -13.91
CA MET A 267 17.57 15.97 -15.21
C MET A 267 18.28 17.21 -15.74
N GLU A 268 19.42 16.99 -16.41
CA GLU A 268 19.96 17.98 -17.35
C GLU A 268 18.87 18.32 -18.36
N ASP A 269 18.74 19.61 -18.64
CA ASP A 269 17.75 20.22 -19.52
C ASP A 269 17.87 19.64 -20.95
N PHE A 270 17.17 18.53 -21.21
CA PHE A 270 17.21 17.82 -22.49
C PHE A 270 16.34 18.55 -23.52
N ASP A 271 16.97 19.39 -24.33
CA ASP A 271 16.32 20.06 -25.46
C ASP A 271 15.99 19.07 -26.59
N ALA A 272 14.71 18.71 -26.71
CA ALA A 272 14.18 17.79 -27.72
C ALA A 272 14.50 18.20 -29.17
N ASN A 273 14.73 19.50 -29.43
CA ASN A 273 15.13 19.99 -30.75
C ASN A 273 16.56 19.59 -31.12
N ASN A 274 17.45 19.43 -30.13
CA ASN A 274 18.83 19.01 -30.37
C ASN A 274 18.93 17.51 -30.66
N ILE A 275 18.07 16.69 -30.05
CA ILE A 275 17.98 15.24 -30.32
C ILE A 275 17.42 14.98 -31.72
N PHE A 276 16.37 15.69 -32.11
CA PHE A 276 15.82 15.59 -33.47
C PHE A 276 16.84 16.00 -34.54
N LYS A 277 17.58 17.11 -34.33
CA LYS A 277 18.66 17.53 -35.23
C LYS A 277 19.83 16.56 -35.26
N ALA A 278 20.20 15.97 -34.12
CA ALA A 278 21.29 14.98 -34.05
C ALA A 278 20.95 13.68 -34.81
N PHE A 279 19.66 13.34 -34.90
CA PHE A 279 19.20 12.11 -35.54
C PHE A 279 18.72 12.31 -37.00
N PHE A 280 18.18 13.48 -37.34
CA PHE A 280 17.59 13.78 -38.66
C PHE A 280 18.28 14.91 -39.44
N GLY A 281 19.20 15.67 -38.83
CA GLY A 281 19.82 16.86 -39.44
C GLY A 281 21.30 16.72 -39.81
N GLY A 282 21.91 15.55 -39.60
CA GLY A 282 23.30 15.27 -39.99
C GLY A 282 23.41 14.74 -41.42
N PRO A 283 24.50 15.02 -42.18
CA PRO A 283 24.69 14.62 -43.58
C PRO A 283 25.00 13.12 -43.76
N GLY A 284 24.26 12.26 -43.06
CA GLY A 284 24.35 10.79 -43.09
C GLY A 284 23.03 10.11 -42.69
N GLY A 285 21.89 10.79 -42.88
CA GLY A 285 20.57 10.23 -42.62
C GLY A 285 20.33 8.95 -43.43
N PHE A 286 19.98 7.86 -42.74
CA PHE A 286 19.63 6.58 -43.33
C PHE A 286 18.46 6.73 -44.32
N SER A 287 18.73 6.58 -45.61
CA SER A 287 17.71 6.36 -46.63
C SER A 287 17.17 4.94 -46.48
N PHE A 288 15.93 4.81 -46.00
CA PHE A 288 15.20 3.55 -46.11
C PHE A 288 14.42 3.57 -47.42
N GLU A 289 14.95 2.82 -48.39
CA GLU A 289 14.31 2.54 -49.67
C GLU A 289 13.11 1.61 -49.42
N ALA A 290 11.93 2.20 -49.24
CA ALA A 290 10.68 1.46 -49.16
C ALA A 290 10.36 0.90 -50.55
N SER A 291 10.69 -0.38 -50.77
CA SER A 291 10.20 -1.15 -51.91
C SER A 291 8.68 -1.35 -51.78
N GLY A 292 7.91 -0.48 -52.42
CA GLY A 292 6.45 -0.56 -52.58
C GLY A 292 5.96 0.51 -53.57
N PRO A 293 5.05 0.20 -54.51
CA PRO A 293 4.88 0.95 -55.75
C PRO A 293 4.08 2.24 -55.53
N GLY A 294 4.73 3.39 -55.70
CA GLY A 294 4.10 4.70 -55.58
C GLY A 294 5.11 5.82 -55.81
N ASN A 295 5.45 6.05 -57.07
CA ASN A 295 6.44 7.01 -57.54
C ASN A 295 5.99 8.46 -57.27
N TYR A 296 6.61 9.15 -56.31
CA TYR A 296 6.68 10.62 -56.27
C TYR A 296 8.10 11.06 -55.94
N PHE A 297 8.79 11.58 -56.95
CA PHE A 297 10.12 12.13 -56.91
C PHE A 297 10.04 13.61 -56.55
N PHE A 298 10.74 14.05 -55.49
CA PHE A 298 11.04 15.47 -55.28
C PHE A 298 12.52 15.61 -54.91
N GLN A 299 13.24 16.31 -55.77
CA GLN A 299 14.65 16.66 -55.65
C GLN A 299 14.75 18.11 -55.17
N PHE A 300 15.44 18.35 -54.05
CA PHE A 300 15.81 19.69 -53.63
C PHE A 300 17.27 19.95 -54.03
N GLY A 301 17.47 20.99 -54.84
CA GLY A 301 18.73 21.71 -54.93
C GLY A 301 18.79 22.84 -53.91
#